data_AF-A0A1A8PBF1-F1
#
_entry.id   AF-A0A1A8PBF1-F1
#
_cell.length_a   1.000
_cell.length_b   1.000
_cell.length_c   1.000
_cell.angle_alpha   90.00
_cell.angle_beta   90.00
_cell.angle_gamma   90.00
#
_symmetry.space_group_name_H-M   'P 1'
#
loop_
_entity.id
_entity.type
_entity.pdbx_description
1 polymer ?
#
loop_
_entity_poly.entity_id
_entity_poly.type
_entity_poly.pdbx_seq_one_letter_code
_entity_poly.pdbx_strand_id
1 'polypeptide(L)'
;GTFYLITEVWNAESSVLKSTENQNNLISRMAARHQLQAGETWTKYMGLDNQSELRFSYRVVCDEHYHGPSCSALCRPRNDTFGHYRCDGEGTRHCLVGWRGEYCSD
;
A
#
# COMPACT_ATOMS: atom_id res chain seq x y z
N GLY A 1 7.37 3.08 -5.03
CA GLY A 1 8.70 2.79 -4.44
C GLY A 1 9.24 1.43 -4.88
N THR A 2 10.39 1.03 -4.33
CA THR A 2 11.00 -0.29 -4.54
C THR A 2 11.04 -1.06 -3.22
N PHE A 3 10.73 -2.34 -3.24
CA PHE A 3 10.77 -3.22 -2.07
C PHE A 3 11.20 -4.64 -2.45
N TYR A 4 11.57 -5.43 -1.45
CA TYR A 4 11.77 -6.87 -1.58
C TYR A 4 10.62 -7.57 -0.88
N LEU A 5 9.98 -8.52 -1.57
CA LEU A 5 8.98 -9.39 -0.98
C LEU A 5 9.54 -10.80 -0.93
N ILE A 6 9.53 -11.37 0.27
CA ILE A 6 9.87 -12.77 0.52
C ILE A 6 8.58 -13.43 0.98
N THR A 7 8.19 -14.49 0.31
CA THR A 7 7.01 -15.28 0.66
C THR A 7 7.44 -16.70 0.93
N GLU A 8 7.00 -17.24 2.07
CA GLU A 8 7.37 -18.56 2.54
C GLU A 8 6.11 -19.36 2.84
N VAL A 9 6.09 -20.61 2.37
CA VAL A 9 5.01 -21.57 2.58
C VAL A 9 5.54 -22.64 3.52
N TRP A 10 4.86 -22.82 4.65
CA TRP A 10 5.30 -23.69 5.74
C TRP A 10 4.27 -24.78 6.03
N ASN A 11 4.73 -25.97 6.40
CA ASN A 11 3.92 -26.98 7.05
C ASN A 11 3.79 -26.66 8.55
N ALA A 12 2.58 -26.59 9.09
CA ALA A 12 2.36 -26.31 10.51
C ALA A 12 2.19 -27.62 11.30
N GLU A 13 3.18 -27.97 12.13
CA GLU A 13 3.19 -29.23 12.91
C GLU A 13 2.16 -29.26 14.07
N SER A 14 1.68 -28.11 14.55
CA SER A 14 0.66 -28.03 15.60
C SER A 14 -0.23 -26.79 15.41
N SER A 15 -1.54 -26.95 15.56
CA SER A 15 -2.52 -25.85 15.52
C SER A 15 -2.39 -24.89 16.72
N VAL A 16 -1.72 -25.31 17.79
CA VAL A 16 -1.59 -24.56 19.06
C VAL A 16 -0.32 -23.70 19.09
N LEU A 17 0.73 -24.12 18.39
CA LEU A 17 1.97 -23.37 18.21
C LEU A 17 2.24 -23.31 16.71
N LYS A 18 1.86 -22.21 16.06
CA LYS A 18 2.24 -21.88 14.68
C LYS A 18 3.76 -21.58 14.61
N SER A 19 4.61 -22.44 15.15
CA SER A 19 6.05 -22.23 15.14
C SER A 19 6.60 -22.58 13.76
N THR A 20 7.33 -21.63 13.19
CA THR A 20 8.16 -21.81 11.98
C THR A 20 9.61 -22.08 12.34
N GLU A 21 9.88 -22.52 13.58
CA GLU A 21 11.24 -22.74 14.10
C GLU A 21 11.93 -23.95 13.45
N ASN A 22 11.17 -25.01 13.11
CA ASN A 22 11.71 -26.17 12.42
C ASN A 22 11.83 -25.88 10.90
N GLN A 23 13.05 -25.53 10.45
CA GLN A 23 13.33 -25.22 9.05
C GLN A 23 13.03 -26.37 8.07
N ASN A 24 12.95 -27.61 8.55
CA ASN A 24 12.58 -28.76 7.72
C ASN A 24 11.12 -28.68 7.23
N ASN A 25 10.29 -27.81 7.82
CA ASN A 25 8.89 -27.61 7.44
C ASN A 25 8.69 -26.57 6.34
N LEU A 26 9.76 -25.92 5.87
CA LEU A 26 9.67 -25.00 4.74
C LEU A 26 9.39 -25.79 3.46
N ILE A 27 8.24 -25.53 2.84
CA ILE A 27 7.82 -26.17 1.58
C ILE A 27 8.37 -25.37 0.40
N SER A 28 8.22 -24.05 0.43
CA SER A 28 8.63 -23.17 -0.66
C SER A 28 9.01 -21.80 -0.13
N ARG A 29 9.98 -21.16 -0.80
CA ARG A 29 10.40 -19.79 -0.53
C ARG A 29 10.65 -19.07 -1.85
N MET A 30 9.96 -17.95 -2.02
CA MET A 30 10.08 -17.09 -3.20
C MET A 30 10.53 -15.70 -2.76
N ALA A 31 11.55 -15.16 -3.42
CA ALA A 31 12.08 -13.84 -3.12
C ALA A 31 12.20 -13.04 -4.41
N ALA A 32 11.53 -11.89 -4.47
CA ALA A 32 11.54 -11.03 -5.64
C ALA A 32 11.64 -9.55 -5.24
N ARG A 33 12.38 -8.79 -6.06
CA ARG A 33 12.39 -7.33 -6.00
C ARG A 33 11.21 -6.81 -6.80
N HIS A 34 10.46 -5.89 -6.21
CA HIS A 34 9.30 -5.28 -6.83
C HIS A 34 9.42 -3.75 -6.84
N GLN A 35 8.81 -3.15 -7.85
CA GLN A 35 8.67 -1.71 -7.97
C GLN A 35 7.19 -1.41 -8.19
N LEU A 36 6.58 -0.71 -7.25
CA LEU A 36 5.16 -0.38 -7.27
C LEU A 36 4.94 0.98 -6.60
N GLN A 37 4.21 1.87 -7.27
CA GLN A 37 3.71 3.11 -6.67
C GLN A 37 2.37 2.87 -5.98
N ALA A 38 1.98 3.79 -5.10
CA ALA A 38 0.68 3.71 -4.47
C ALA A 38 -0.46 3.84 -5.51
N GLY A 39 -1.54 3.11 -5.29
CA GLY A 39 -2.71 3.14 -6.15
C GLY A 39 -3.74 2.05 -5.81
N GLU A 40 -4.94 2.21 -6.35
CA GLU A 40 -6.06 1.30 -6.08
C GLU A 40 -5.96 -0.03 -6.83
N THR A 41 -5.13 -0.08 -7.89
CA THR A 41 -5.02 -1.25 -8.76
C THR A 41 -4.22 -2.38 -8.13
N TRP A 42 -4.80 -3.58 -8.13
CA TRP A 42 -4.13 -4.79 -7.68
C TRP A 42 -3.06 -5.27 -8.66
N THR A 43 -1.86 -5.51 -8.14
CA THR A 43 -0.79 -6.19 -8.87
C THR A 43 -0.87 -7.68 -8.61
N LYS A 44 -0.94 -8.49 -9.67
CA LYS A 44 -0.96 -9.95 -9.59
C LYS A 44 0.48 -10.49 -9.60
N TYR A 45 0.76 -11.44 -8.73
CA TYR A 45 2.02 -12.19 -8.72
C TYR A 45 1.75 -13.68 -8.83
N MET A 46 2.62 -14.33 -9.59
CA MET A 46 2.64 -15.77 -9.78
C MET A 46 4.10 -16.21 -9.64
N GLY A 47 4.38 -16.93 -8.57
CA GLY A 47 5.68 -17.54 -8.33
C GLY A 47 5.58 -19.04 -8.58
N LEU A 48 6.54 -19.57 -9.32
CA LEU A 48 6.65 -20.98 -9.66
C LEU A 48 8.00 -21.47 -9.15
N ASP A 49 7.99 -22.57 -8.43
CA ASP A 49 9.19 -23.37 -8.18
C ASP A 49 9.03 -24.75 -8.81
N ASN A 50 9.98 -25.65 -8.55
CA ASN A 50 9.97 -26.99 -9.17
C ASN A 50 8.82 -27.90 -8.70
N GLN A 51 8.07 -27.52 -7.66
CA GLN A 51 7.10 -28.40 -6.99
C GLN A 51 5.73 -27.75 -6.75
N SER A 52 5.62 -26.43 -6.86
CA SER A 52 4.46 -25.66 -6.44
C SER A 52 4.28 -24.36 -7.23
N GLU A 53 3.04 -23.88 -7.23
CA GLU A 53 2.66 -22.58 -7.76
C GLU A 53 2.00 -21.75 -6.65
N LEU A 54 2.47 -20.51 -6.49
CA LEU A 54 1.88 -19.54 -5.58
C LEU A 54 1.32 -18.35 -6.38
N ARG A 55 0.02 -18.10 -6.25
CA ARG A 55 -0.67 -16.95 -6.86
C ARG A 55 -1.22 -16.04 -5.76
N PHE A 56 -0.83 -14.77 -5.78
CA PHE A 56 -1.41 -13.76 -4.88
C PHE A 56 -1.52 -12.41 -5.59
N SER A 57 -2.20 -11.46 -4.95
CA SER A 57 -2.26 -10.08 -5.40
C SER A 57 -1.88 -9.16 -4.25
N TYR A 58 -1.23 -8.05 -4.58
CA TYR A 58 -0.86 -7.02 -3.61
C TYR A 58 -1.05 -5.63 -4.21
N ARG A 59 -1.22 -4.63 -3.35
CA ARG A 59 -1.21 -3.21 -3.71
C ARG A 59 -0.61 -2.39 -2.57
N VAL A 60 -0.13 -1.20 -2.91
CA VAL A 60 0.28 -0.18 -1.94
C VAL A 60 -0.79 0.90 -1.97
N VAL A 61 -1.33 1.24 -0.81
CA VAL A 61 -2.33 2.31 -0.66
C VAL A 61 -1.78 3.36 0.30
N CYS A 62 -2.20 4.60 0.13
CA CYS A 62 -1.84 5.66 1.05
C CYS A 62 -2.68 5.59 2.32
N ASP A 63 -2.09 6.04 3.43
CA ASP A 63 -2.82 6.33 4.65
C ASP A 63 -3.84 7.45 4.40
N GLU A 64 -4.80 7.57 5.32
CA GLU A 64 -5.84 8.58 5.24
C GLU A 64 -5.22 10.00 5.10
N HIS A 65 -5.73 10.76 4.13
CA HIS A 65 -5.29 12.12 3.78
C HIS A 65 -3.89 12.24 3.16
N TYR A 66 -3.21 11.13 2.88
CA TYR A 66 -1.98 11.13 2.08
C TYR A 66 -2.31 10.74 0.64
N HIS A 67 -1.69 11.45 -0.29
CA HIS A 67 -2.04 11.37 -1.70
C HIS A 67 -0.79 11.33 -2.60
N GLY A 68 -1.03 11.10 -3.89
CA GLY A 68 0.00 10.98 -4.92
C GLY A 68 0.70 9.61 -4.92
N PRO A 69 1.55 9.36 -5.93
CA PRO A 69 2.18 8.06 -6.16
C PRO A 69 3.14 7.61 -5.05
N SER A 70 3.64 8.55 -4.24
CA SER A 70 4.55 8.33 -3.11
C SER A 70 3.89 8.50 -1.73
N CYS A 71 2.58 8.75 -1.66
CA CYS A 71 1.87 9.03 -0.41
C CYS A 71 2.51 10.15 0.43
N SER A 72 3.10 11.15 -0.23
CA SER A 72 3.82 12.24 0.43
C SER A 72 3.04 13.56 0.46
N ALA A 73 1.95 13.66 -0.31
CA ALA A 73 1.11 14.86 -0.33
C ALA A 73 0.03 14.76 0.75
N LEU A 74 0.19 15.51 1.85
CA LEU A 74 -0.81 15.59 2.92
C LEU A 74 -1.90 16.62 2.57
N CYS A 75 -3.15 16.16 2.45
CA CYS A 75 -4.30 17.01 2.27
C CYS A 75 -5.50 16.52 3.07
N ARG A 76 -5.87 17.30 4.09
CA ARG A 76 -7.10 17.11 4.87
C ARG A 76 -8.13 18.14 4.42
N PRO A 77 -9.28 17.74 3.86
CA PRO A 77 -10.35 18.67 3.51
C PRO A 77 -10.72 19.54 4.71
N ARG A 78 -10.99 20.83 4.46
CA ARG A 78 -11.27 21.80 5.51
C ARG A 78 -12.34 22.77 5.06
N ASN A 79 -13.18 23.20 6.00
CA ASN A 79 -14.22 24.20 5.77
C ASN A 79 -14.49 24.95 7.08
N ASP A 80 -13.49 25.67 7.55
CA ASP A 80 -13.50 26.45 8.80
C ASP A 80 -12.71 27.75 8.60
N THR A 81 -12.50 28.53 9.66
CA THR A 81 -11.80 29.82 9.60
C THR A 81 -10.37 29.77 9.04
N PHE A 82 -9.76 28.59 8.94
CA PHE A 82 -8.41 28.38 8.42
C PHE A 82 -8.38 27.86 6.98
N GLY A 83 -9.53 27.65 6.33
CA GLY A 83 -9.58 27.32 4.91
C GLY A 83 -10.83 26.57 4.47
N HIS A 84 -11.14 26.72 3.19
CA HIS A 84 -12.35 26.20 2.54
C HIS A 84 -11.99 25.46 1.26
N TYR A 85 -11.61 24.18 1.38
CA TYR A 85 -11.12 23.39 0.27
C TYR A 85 -11.39 21.89 0.38
N ARG A 86 -11.43 21.24 -0.78
CA ARG A 86 -11.39 19.79 -0.95
C ARG A 86 -10.02 19.36 -1.45
N CYS A 87 -9.72 18.07 -1.33
CA CYS A 87 -8.48 17.46 -1.81
C CYS A 87 -8.79 16.58 -3.03
N ASP A 88 -7.93 16.61 -4.04
CA ASP A 88 -7.99 15.65 -5.14
C ASP A 88 -7.09 14.42 -4.89
N GLY A 89 -7.02 13.52 -5.88
CA GLY A 89 -6.21 12.30 -5.81
C GLY A 89 -4.69 12.52 -5.72
N GLU A 90 -4.21 13.70 -6.11
CA GLU A 90 -2.79 14.09 -6.01
C GLU A 90 -2.50 14.86 -4.70
N GLY A 91 -3.53 15.16 -3.91
CA GLY A 91 -3.42 15.92 -2.66
C GLY A 91 -3.41 17.44 -2.87
N THR A 92 -3.82 17.91 -4.05
CA THR A 92 -3.95 19.34 -4.34
C THR A 92 -5.21 19.87 -3.69
N ARG A 93 -5.11 21.07 -3.10
CA ARG A 93 -6.26 21.79 -2.53
C ARG A 93 -7.05 22.46 -3.64
N HIS A 94 -8.34 22.19 -3.69
CA HIS A 94 -9.31 22.86 -4.56
C HIS A 94 -10.24 23.71 -3.72
N CYS A 95 -10.16 25.02 -3.88
CA CYS A 95 -10.99 25.95 -3.13
C CYS A 95 -12.48 25.74 -3.44
N LEU A 96 -13.30 25.85 -2.41
CA LEU A 96 -14.75 25.89 -2.56
C LEU A 96 -15.17 27.20 -3.25
N VAL A 97 -16.37 27.21 -3.82
CA VAL A 97 -16.91 28.39 -4.53
C VAL A 97 -16.89 29.61 -3.62
N GLY A 98 -16.31 30.71 -4.11
CA GLY A 98 -16.19 31.98 -3.39
C GLY A 98 -14.91 32.13 -2.58
N TRP A 99 -14.04 31.12 -2.53
CA TRP A 99 -12.78 31.15 -1.79
C TRP A 99 -11.56 31.11 -2.72
N ARG A 100 -10.45 31.73 -2.29
CA ARG A 100 -9.18 31.75 -3.03
C ARG A 100 -7.97 31.85 -2.09
N GLY A 101 -6.78 31.93 -2.69
CA GLY A 101 -5.51 31.94 -1.96
C GLY A 101 -4.97 30.53 -1.74
N GLU A 102 -3.72 30.42 -1.30
CA GLU A 102 -2.99 29.14 -1.16
C GLU A 102 -3.67 28.17 -0.18
N TYR A 103 -4.34 28.72 0.84
CA TYR A 103 -5.08 27.95 1.85
C TYR A 103 -6.60 28.08 1.70
N CYS A 104 -7.09 28.70 0.62
CA CYS A 104 -8.51 28.94 0.38
C CYS A 104 -9.19 29.68 1.55
N SER A 105 -8.55 30.76 2.01
CA SER A 105 -8.94 31.57 3.17
C SER A 105 -9.38 33.00 2.81
N ASP A 106 -9.26 33.38 1.53
CA ASP A 106 -9.49 34.74 1.02
C ASP A 106 -10.74 34.85 0.15
#